data_AF-A0AAV3QXQ2-F1
#
_entry.id   AF-A0AAV3QXQ2-F1
#
_cell.length_a   1.000
_cell.length_b   1.000
_cell.length_c   1.000
_cell.angle_alpha   90.00
_cell.angle_beta   90.00
_cell.angle_gamma   90.00
#
_symmetry.space_group_name_H-M   'P 1'
#
loop_
_entity.id
_entity.type
_entity.pdbx_description
1 polymer ?
#
loop_
_entity_poly.entity_id
_entity_poly.type
_entity_poly.pdbx_seq_one_letter_code
_entity_poly.pdbx_strand_id
1 'polypeptide(L)'
;MPKFRTFDGMGDPSNHIKAYDSQLSFWASEDDVYTRAFPGSLSGAALKWFHKLPSNSIDCWQDTVDLFMDKFGASILAEEDKKALMN
;
A
#
# COMPACT_ATOMS: atom_id res chain seq x y z
N MET A 1 17.21 4.29 7.90
CA MET A 1 15.92 4.31 7.16
C MET A 1 14.78 4.35 8.17
N PRO A 2 13.70 5.11 7.90
CA PRO A 2 12.49 5.06 8.72
C PRO A 2 12.00 3.62 8.85
N LYS A 3 11.50 3.25 10.03
CA LYS A 3 10.85 1.95 10.24
C LYS A 3 9.38 2.10 9.93
N PHE A 4 8.98 1.68 8.74
CA PHE A 4 7.56 1.70 8.36
C PHE A 4 6.77 0.68 9.17
N ARG A 5 5.50 1.01 9.44
CA ARG A 5 4.52 -0.05 9.76
C ARG A 5 4.44 -0.98 8.57
N THR A 6 4.35 -2.27 8.86
CA THR A 6 4.42 -3.30 7.83
C THR A 6 3.03 -3.82 7.49
N PHE A 7 2.71 -3.89 6.21
CA PHE A 7 1.46 -4.47 5.70
C PHE A 7 1.73 -5.85 5.10
N ASP A 8 1.11 -6.88 5.65
CA ASP A 8 1.32 -8.27 5.23
C ASP A 8 0.32 -8.75 4.17
N GLY A 9 -0.69 -7.93 3.86
CA GLY A 9 -1.84 -8.26 3.03
C GLY A 9 -3.17 -8.18 3.77
N MET A 10 -3.18 -7.93 5.09
CA MET A 10 -4.39 -7.83 5.92
C MET A 10 -4.58 -6.44 6.53
N GLY A 11 -5.84 -6.09 6.79
CA GLY A 11 -6.23 -4.79 7.35
C GLY A 11 -6.64 -3.77 6.28
N ASP A 12 -6.68 -2.50 6.66
CA ASP A 12 -7.11 -1.40 5.77
C ASP A 12 -5.91 -0.86 4.94
N PRO A 13 -5.88 -1.12 3.62
CA PRO A 13 -4.80 -0.65 2.74
C PRO A 13 -4.75 0.88 2.62
N SER A 14 -5.89 1.57 2.72
CA SER A 14 -5.95 3.04 2.67
C SER A 14 -5.26 3.65 3.89
N ASN A 15 -5.48 3.06 5.07
CA ASN A 15 -4.79 3.49 6.28
C ASN A 15 -3.29 3.21 6.21
N HIS A 16 -2.87 2.11 5.57
CA HIS A 16 -1.46 1.84 5.32
C HIS A 16 -0.81 2.93 4.45
N ILE A 17 -1.44 3.29 3.32
CA ILE A 17 -0.95 4.35 2.43
C ILE A 17 -0.82 5.69 3.17
N LYS A 18 -1.86 6.09 3.92
CA LYS A 18 -1.82 7.33 4.73
C LYS A 18 -0.69 7.31 5.77
N ALA A 19 -0.51 6.19 6.47
CA ALA A 19 0.53 6.04 7.46
C ALA A 19 1.94 6.05 6.84
N TYR A 20 2.09 5.45 5.66
CA TYR A 20 3.33 5.46 4.89
C TYR A 20 3.68 6.88 4.43
N ASP A 21 2.72 7.57 3.81
CA ASP A 21 2.87 8.94 3.32
C ASP A 21 3.24 9.92 4.45
N SER A 22 2.52 9.88 5.57
CA SER A 22 2.83 10.72 6.74
C SER A 22 4.23 10.46 7.32
N GLN A 23 4.76 9.24 7.21
CA GLN A 23 6.10 8.92 7.70
C GLN A 23 7.18 9.34 6.73
N LEU A 24 6.98 9.14 5.42
CA LEU A 24 8.01 9.40 4.42
C LEU A 24 8.09 10.87 4.01
N SER A 25 6.96 11.59 4.04
CA SER A 25 6.88 13.04 3.78
C SER A 25 7.76 13.88 4.71
N PHE A 26 8.11 13.35 5.89
CA PHE A 26 9.07 14.00 6.78
C PHE A 26 10.52 13.96 6.25
N TRP A 27 10.85 12.95 5.44
CA TRP A 27 12.21 12.69 4.97
C TRP A 27 12.43 13.04 3.50
N ALA A 28 11.38 12.96 2.68
CA ALA A 28 11.45 13.14 1.24
C ALA A 28 10.10 13.66 0.70
N SER A 29 10.12 14.30 -0.45
CA SER A 29 8.92 14.73 -1.18
C SER A 29 8.92 14.27 -2.63
N GLU A 30 9.90 13.46 -3.03
CA GLU A 30 10.09 12.98 -4.39
C GLU A 30 9.41 11.63 -4.59
N ASP A 31 8.52 11.53 -5.58
CA ASP A 31 7.78 10.31 -5.93
C ASP A 31 8.68 9.07 -6.11
N ASP A 32 9.85 9.25 -6.74
CA ASP A 32 10.81 8.15 -6.94
C ASP A 32 11.34 7.57 -5.63
N VAL A 33 11.43 8.39 -4.57
CA VAL A 33 11.82 7.94 -3.24
C VAL A 33 10.68 7.15 -2.60
N TYR A 34 9.44 7.62 -2.77
CA TYR A 34 8.24 6.95 -2.30
C TYR A 34 8.09 5.55 -2.90
N THR A 35 8.15 5.45 -4.22
CA THR A 35 8.04 4.16 -4.92
C THR A 35 9.15 3.19 -4.51
N ARG A 36 10.42 3.65 -4.47
CA ARG A 36 11.56 2.77 -4.16
C ARG A 36 11.57 2.29 -2.71
N ALA A 37 11.09 3.10 -1.78
CA ALA A 37 11.05 2.74 -0.37
C ALA A 37 9.83 1.87 0.00
N PHE A 38 8.79 1.85 -0.84
CA PHE A 38 7.51 1.21 -0.52
C PHE A 38 7.61 -0.29 -0.20
N PRO A 39 8.43 -1.12 -0.89
CA PRO A 39 8.61 -2.52 -0.53
C PRO A 39 9.08 -2.74 0.91
N GLY A 40 9.80 -1.77 1.49
CA GLY A 40 10.22 -1.80 2.89
C GLY A 40 9.08 -1.66 3.90
N SER A 41 7.90 -1.25 3.44
CA SER A 41 6.66 -1.18 4.23
C SER A 41 5.78 -2.43 4.08
N LEU A 42 6.21 -3.44 3.31
CA LEU A 42 5.44 -4.65 3.04
C LEU A 42 6.09 -5.88 3.65
N SER A 43 5.28 -6.89 3.95
CA SER A 43 5.74 -8.23 4.34
C SER A 43 4.85 -9.31 3.75
N GLY A 44 5.18 -10.58 4.04
CA GLY A 44 4.28 -11.69 3.78
C GLY A 44 3.80 -11.78 2.32
N ALA A 45 2.48 -11.82 2.15
CA ALA A 45 1.84 -11.94 0.84
C ALA A 45 1.93 -10.64 0.02
N ALA A 46 1.86 -9.48 0.68
CA ALA A 46 1.96 -8.18 0.02
C ALA A 46 3.32 -7.97 -0.62
N LEU A 47 4.41 -8.25 0.10
CA LEU A 47 5.77 -8.13 -0.46
C LEU A 47 5.99 -9.11 -1.63
N LYS A 48 5.47 -10.34 -1.52
CA LYS A 48 5.55 -11.34 -2.60
C LYS A 48 4.77 -10.91 -3.84
N TRP A 49 3.64 -10.23 -3.68
CA TRP A 49 2.88 -9.67 -4.80
C TRP A 49 3.66 -8.54 -5.46
N PHE A 50 4.23 -7.62 -4.68
CA PHE A 50 4.96 -6.47 -5.22
C PHE A 50 6.13 -6.92 -6.10
N HIS A 51 6.91 -7.92 -5.66
CA HIS A 51 8.02 -8.47 -6.45
C HIS A 51 7.59 -9.24 -7.72
N LYS A 52 6.30 -9.51 -7.92
CA LYS A 52 5.77 -10.17 -9.13
C LYS A 52 5.20 -9.17 -10.14
N LEU A 53 5.19 -7.88 -9.82
CA LEU A 53 4.75 -6.86 -10.77
C LEU A 53 5.63 -6.89 -12.02
N PRO A 54 5.07 -6.71 -13.23
CA PRO A 54 5.85 -6.59 -14.45
C PRO A 54 6.87 -5.46 -14.35
N SER A 55 8.00 -5.58 -15.04
CA SER A 55 8.95 -4.47 -15.16
C SER A 55 8.27 -3.25 -15.80
N ASN A 56 8.62 -2.05 -15.33
CA ASN A 56 8.06 -0.77 -15.78
C ASN A 56 6.55 -0.63 -15.55
N SER A 57 5.98 -1.35 -14.58
CA SER A 57 4.58 -1.16 -14.18
C SER A 57 4.36 0.03 -13.24
N ILE A 58 5.45 0.64 -12.75
CA ILE A 58 5.43 1.75 -11.80
C ILE A 58 6.39 2.81 -12.31
N ASP A 59 5.86 3.95 -12.72
CA ASP A 59 6.63 5.11 -13.16
C ASP A 59 6.65 6.21 -12.08
N CYS A 60 5.62 6.28 -11.24
CA CYS A 60 5.51 7.26 -10.16
C CYS A 60 4.88 6.67 -8.89
N TRP A 61 4.75 7.49 -7.84
CA TRP A 61 4.12 7.06 -6.59
C TRP A 61 2.64 6.71 -6.79
N GLN A 62 1.93 7.46 -7.64
CA GLN A 62 0.51 7.21 -7.91
C GLN A 62 0.27 5.82 -8.50
N ASP A 63 1.13 5.34 -9.41
CA ASP A 63 1.00 3.98 -9.97
C ASP A 63 1.16 2.91 -8.88
N THR A 64 2.04 3.16 -7.90
CA THR A 64 2.20 2.27 -6.74
C THR A 64 0.91 2.21 -5.93
N VAL A 65 0.31 3.37 -5.64
CA VAL A 65 -0.95 3.46 -4.89
C VAL A 65 -2.07 2.74 -5.64
N ASP A 66 -2.22 2.98 -6.94
CA ASP A 66 -3.29 2.42 -7.76
C ASP A 66 -3.18 0.89 -7.85
N LEU A 67 -1.99 0.34 -8.15
CA LEU A 67 -1.77 -1.11 -8.18
C LEU A 67 -2.00 -1.76 -6.82
N PHE A 68 -1.58 -1.09 -5.74
CA PHE A 68 -1.76 -1.59 -4.38
C PHE A 68 -3.24 -1.59 -3.98
N MET A 69 -3.97 -0.53 -4.32
CA MET A 69 -5.40 -0.41 -4.03
C MET A 69 -6.25 -1.33 -4.90
N ASP A 70 -5.90 -1.55 -6.17
CA ASP A 70 -6.54 -2.58 -7.00
C ASP A 70 -6.37 -3.97 -6.39
N LYS A 71 -5.16 -4.28 -5.89
CA LYS A 71 -4.87 -5.59 -5.32
C LYS A 71 -5.50 -5.84 -3.96
N PHE A 72 -5.46 -4.86 -3.07
CA PHE A 72 -5.82 -5.04 -1.65
C PHE A 72 -7.04 -4.22 -1.22
N GLY A 73 -7.43 -3.18 -1.96
CA GLY A 73 -8.50 -2.25 -1.64
C GLY A 73 -9.89 -2.90 -1.58
N ALA A 74 -10.11 -4.01 -2.29
CA ALA A 74 -11.35 -4.79 -2.19
C ALA A 74 -11.60 -5.38 -0.78
N SER A 75 -10.60 -5.37 0.11
CA SER A 75 -10.79 -5.73 1.53
C SER A 75 -11.72 -4.75 2.27
N ILE A 76 -11.94 -3.55 1.72
CA ILE A 76 -12.83 -2.51 2.28
C ILE A 76 -14.31 -2.79 1.94
N LEU A 77 -14.60 -3.33 0.75
CA LEU A 77 -15.98 -3.62 0.33
C LEU A 77 -16.61 -4.78 1.12
N ALA A 78 -15.81 -5.70 1.67
CA ALA A 78 -16.33 -6.82 2.46
C ALA A 78 -16.75 -6.42 3.89
N GLU A 79 -16.24 -5.32 4.44
CA GLU A 79 -16.60 -4.85 5.79
C GLU A 79 -17.84 -3.95 5.78
N GLU A 80 -18.01 -3.12 4.76
CA GLU A 80 -19.17 -2.22 4.63
C GLU A 80 -20.45 -2.99 4.25
N ASP A 81 -20.38 -3.94 3.32
CA ASP A 81 -21.50 -4.86 3.03
C ASP A 81 -21.88 -5.70 4.26
N LYS A 82 -20.89 -6.15 5.05
CA LYS A 82 -21.16 -6.94 6.27
C LYS A 82 -21.85 -6.12 7.35
N LYS A 83 -21.55 -4.82 7.48
CA LYS A 83 -22.27 -3.91 8.39
C LYS A 83 -23.66 -3.56 7.85
N ALA A 84 -23.82 -3.41 6.53
CA ALA A 84 -25.11 -3.11 5.91
C ALA A 84 -26.11 -4.29 6.01
N LEU A 85 -25.62 -5.53 5.98
CA LEU A 85 -26.43 -6.74 6.14
C LEU A 85 -26.80 -7.07 7.61
N MET A 86 -26.26 -6.31 8.57
CA MET A 86 -26.46 -6.52 10.00
C MET A 86 -27.33 -5.43 10.68
N ASN A 87 -27.86 -4.47 9.91
CA ASN A 87 -28.74 -3.39 10.41
C ASN A 87 -30.18 -3.54 9.91
#